data_AF-A0A836T1I5-F1
#
_entry.id   AF-A0A836T1I5-F1
#
_cell.length_a   1.000
_cell.length_b   1.000
_cell.length_c   1.000
_cell.angle_alpha   90.00
_cell.angle_beta   90.00
_cell.angle_gamma   90.00
#
_symmetry.space_group_name_H-M   'P 1'
#
loop_
_entity.id
_entity.type
_entity.pdbx_description
1 polymer ?
#
loop_
_entity_poly.entity_id
_entity_poly.type
_entity_poly.pdbx_seq_one_letter_code
_entity_poly.pdbx_strand_id
1 'polypeptide(L)'
;MNHFALLFLVLGLAGCSASRFAVQAALPLVESQILAMQEESDPVLAEKAIPANLKMLEGLLKQDPDNAWILENLAEGFCGYAFSFLEDTEPGRASSLYARGKDYALRATIIRTGREKWQDLSLDEWSRALKEVE
;
A
#
# COMPACT_ATOMS: atom_id res chain seq x y z
N MET A 1 -15.93 -14.49 -40.68
CA MET A 1 -14.69 -13.71 -40.45
C MET A 1 -14.81 -12.75 -39.26
N ASN A 2 -15.94 -12.07 -39.04
CA ASN A 2 -16.14 -11.13 -37.90
C ASN A 2 -16.12 -11.78 -36.50
N HIS A 3 -16.58 -13.03 -36.34
CA HIS A 3 -16.60 -13.69 -35.01
C HIS A 3 -15.20 -14.02 -34.47
N PHE A 4 -14.24 -14.33 -35.36
CA PHE A 4 -12.87 -14.65 -34.96
C PHE A 4 -12.11 -13.41 -34.48
N ALA A 5 -12.37 -12.25 -35.10
CA ALA A 5 -11.83 -10.96 -34.66
C ALA A 5 -12.40 -10.53 -33.30
N LEU A 6 -13.70 -10.76 -33.07
CA LEU A 6 -14.34 -10.48 -31.77
C LEU A 6 -13.78 -11.37 -30.66
N LEU A 7 -13.55 -12.65 -30.95
CA LEU A 7 -12.97 -13.61 -29.99
C LEU A 7 -11.53 -13.22 -29.62
N PHE A 8 -10.70 -12.85 -30.60
CA PHE A 8 -9.34 -12.36 -30.37
C PHE A 8 -9.30 -11.04 -29.58
N LEU A 9 -10.26 -10.14 -29.80
CA LEU A 9 -10.39 -8.89 -29.04
C LEU A 9 -10.71 -9.14 -27.57
N VAL A 10 -11.64 -10.08 -27.28
CA VAL A 10 -12.00 -10.46 -25.89
C VAL A 10 -10.84 -11.15 -25.18
N LEU A 11 -10.11 -12.03 -25.87
CA LEU A 11 -8.91 -12.69 -25.32
C LEU A 11 -7.76 -11.72 -25.06
N GLY A 12 -7.60 -10.68 -25.90
CA GLY A 12 -6.60 -9.63 -25.70
C GLY A 12 -6.86 -8.74 -24.48
N LEU A 13 -8.13 -8.53 -24.12
CA LEU A 13 -8.53 -7.70 -22.97
C LEU A 13 -8.40 -8.43 -21.61
N ALA A 14 -8.43 -9.77 -21.60
CA ALA A 14 -8.33 -10.56 -20.38
C ALA A 14 -6.91 -10.55 -19.75
N GLY A 15 -5.87 -10.33 -20.56
CA GLY A 15 -4.47 -10.43 -20.11
C GLY A 15 -3.95 -9.26 -19.29
N CYS A 16 -4.39 -8.02 -19.58
CA CYS A 16 -3.87 -6.83 -18.90
C CYS A 16 -4.47 -6.58 -17.50
N SER A 17 -5.48 -7.34 -17.09
CA SER A 17 -6.20 -7.10 -15.82
C SER A 17 -6.32 -8.34 -14.92
N ALA A 18 -5.90 -9.52 -15.35
CA ALA A 18 -6.07 -10.74 -14.57
C ALA A 18 -5.33 -10.70 -13.21
N SER A 19 -4.10 -10.18 -13.19
CA SER A 19 -3.33 -10.01 -11.95
C SER A 19 -3.98 -9.00 -11.01
N ARG A 20 -4.40 -7.84 -11.54
CA ARG A 20 -5.12 -6.81 -10.80
C ARG A 20 -6.42 -7.34 -10.20
N PHE A 21 -7.20 -8.08 -10.99
CA PHE A 21 -8.42 -8.73 -10.52
C PHE A 21 -8.12 -9.73 -9.39
N ALA A 22 -7.08 -10.54 -9.52
CA ALA A 22 -6.69 -11.48 -8.47
C ALA A 22 -6.31 -10.77 -7.16
N VAL A 23 -5.61 -9.63 -7.24
CA VAL A 23 -5.33 -8.79 -6.06
C VAL A 23 -6.62 -8.29 -5.43
N GLN A 24 -7.51 -7.68 -6.22
CA GLN A 24 -8.78 -7.13 -5.75
C GLN A 24 -9.65 -8.20 -5.07
N ALA A 25 -9.68 -9.42 -5.63
CA ALA A 25 -10.39 -10.55 -5.06
C ALA A 25 -9.80 -11.02 -3.71
N ALA A 26 -8.49 -10.81 -3.48
CA ALA A 26 -7.82 -11.18 -2.24
C ALA A 26 -7.91 -10.11 -1.15
N LEU A 27 -8.27 -8.86 -1.47
CA LEU A 27 -8.24 -7.74 -0.50
C LEU A 27 -9.04 -8.01 0.79
N PRO A 28 -10.27 -8.58 0.78
CA PRO A 28 -11.01 -8.81 2.03
C PRO A 28 -10.29 -9.77 2.99
N LEU A 29 -9.55 -10.74 2.46
CA LEU A 29 -8.74 -11.64 3.27
C LEU A 29 -7.53 -10.91 3.87
N VAL A 30 -6.88 -10.05 3.07
CA VAL A 30 -5.76 -9.23 3.53
C VAL A 30 -6.19 -8.23 4.59
N GLU A 31 -7.33 -7.56 4.40
CA GLU A 31 -7.95 -6.67 5.39
C GLU A 31 -8.20 -7.40 6.72
N SER A 32 -8.80 -8.59 6.67
CA SER A 32 -9.02 -9.42 7.86
C SER A 32 -7.70 -9.80 8.55
N GLN A 33 -6.64 -10.10 7.78
CA GLN A 33 -5.31 -10.38 8.31
C GLN A 33 -4.67 -9.15 8.96
N ILE A 34 -4.89 -7.95 8.42
CA ILE A 34 -4.40 -6.70 9.00
C ILE A 34 -5.12 -6.40 10.32
N LEU A 35 -6.44 -6.55 10.37
CA LEU A 35 -7.21 -6.41 11.62
C LEU A 35 -6.71 -7.36 12.71
N ALA A 36 -6.52 -8.64 12.38
CA ALA A 36 -5.97 -9.62 13.33
C ALA A 36 -4.56 -9.23 13.83
N MET A 37 -3.73 -8.60 12.99
CA MET A 37 -2.42 -8.09 13.39
C MET A 37 -2.52 -6.85 14.31
N GLN A 38 -3.48 -5.97 14.05
CA GLN A 38 -3.74 -4.79 14.90
C GLN A 38 -4.31 -5.17 16.27
N GLU A 39 -5.01 -6.31 16.36
CA GLU A 39 -5.53 -6.89 17.61
C GLU A 39 -4.50 -7.75 18.36
N GLU A 40 -3.29 -7.94 17.80
CA GLU A 40 -2.26 -8.76 18.42
C GLU A 40 -1.78 -8.13 19.73
N SER A 41 -1.83 -8.93 20.79
CA SER A 41 -1.52 -8.50 22.16
C SER A 41 -0.10 -8.88 22.59
N ASP A 42 0.53 -9.85 21.92
CA ASP A 42 1.93 -10.21 22.13
C ASP A 42 2.84 -9.40 21.21
N PRO A 43 3.59 -8.40 21.73
CA PRO A 43 4.46 -7.56 20.91
C PRO A 43 5.61 -8.35 20.28
N VAL A 44 6.06 -9.46 20.88
CA VAL A 44 7.15 -10.29 20.32
C VAL A 44 6.64 -11.07 19.12
N LEU A 45 5.38 -11.51 19.15
CA LEU A 45 4.74 -12.16 18.00
C LEU A 45 4.51 -11.14 16.88
N ALA A 46 3.99 -9.95 17.21
CA ALA A 46 3.78 -8.87 16.27
C ALA A 46 5.10 -8.47 15.55
N GLU A 47 6.19 -8.25 16.31
CA GLU A 47 7.50 -7.90 15.78
C GLU A 47 7.99 -8.90 14.72
N LYS A 48 7.76 -10.19 14.96
CA LYS A 48 8.18 -11.28 14.05
C LYS A 48 7.27 -11.45 12.84
N ALA A 49 5.99 -11.12 12.97
CA ALA A 49 4.99 -11.35 11.94
C ALA A 49 4.89 -10.20 10.93
N ILE A 50 4.92 -8.95 11.40
CA ILE A 50 4.72 -7.75 10.57
C ILE A 50 5.65 -7.71 9.35
N PRO A 51 6.97 -8.00 9.45
CA PRO A 51 7.87 -7.92 8.28
C PRO A 51 7.47 -8.82 7.11
N ALA A 52 6.98 -10.03 7.40
CA ALA A 52 6.53 -10.96 6.37
C ALA A 52 5.24 -10.46 5.70
N ASN A 53 4.29 -9.95 6.50
CA ASN A 53 3.03 -9.41 6.01
C ASN A 53 3.26 -8.17 5.12
N LEU A 54 4.19 -7.29 5.51
CA LEU A 54 4.61 -6.15 4.68
C LEU A 54 5.18 -6.61 3.33
N LYS A 55 5.99 -7.67 3.32
CA LYS A 55 6.57 -8.18 2.07
C LYS A 55 5.52 -8.83 1.17
N MET A 56 4.56 -9.54 1.75
CA MET A 56 3.40 -10.06 1.02
C MET A 56 2.63 -8.92 0.37
N LEU A 57 2.35 -7.85 1.12
CA LEU A 57 1.59 -6.70 0.64
C LEU A 57 2.33 -5.93 -0.47
N GLU A 58 3.66 -5.76 -0.37
CA GLU A 58 4.48 -5.26 -1.49
C GLU A 58 4.40 -6.16 -2.73
N GLY A 59 4.30 -7.48 -2.55
CA GLY A 59 4.10 -8.45 -3.62
C GLY A 59 2.77 -8.25 -4.36
N LEU A 60 1.69 -8.00 -3.61
CA LEU A 60 0.39 -7.65 -4.17
C LEU A 60 0.42 -6.29 -4.88
N LEU A 61 1.11 -5.29 -4.31
CA LEU A 61 1.29 -3.99 -4.96
C LEU A 61 1.97 -4.13 -6.32
N LYS A 62 2.94 -5.04 -6.49
CA LYS A 62 3.56 -5.26 -7.80
C LYS A 62 2.58 -5.73 -8.87
N GLN A 63 1.46 -6.34 -8.47
CA GLN A 63 0.42 -6.82 -9.39
C GLN A 63 -0.69 -5.77 -9.63
N ASP A 64 -0.88 -4.84 -8.71
CA ASP A 64 -1.80 -3.69 -8.81
C ASP A 64 -1.09 -2.39 -8.33
N PRO A 65 -0.18 -1.82 -9.15
CA PRO A 65 0.75 -0.77 -8.70
C PRO A 65 0.11 0.53 -8.22
N ASP A 66 -1.11 0.81 -8.66
CA ASP A 66 -1.85 2.04 -8.38
C ASP A 66 -2.97 1.82 -7.34
N ASN A 67 -2.91 0.71 -6.60
CA ASN A 67 -3.86 0.43 -5.54
C ASN A 67 -3.56 1.31 -4.31
N ALA A 68 -4.29 2.43 -4.19
CA ALA A 68 -4.13 3.37 -3.09
C ALA A 68 -4.31 2.73 -1.71
N TRP A 69 -5.24 1.79 -1.56
CA TRP A 69 -5.46 1.09 -0.28
C TRP A 69 -4.25 0.24 0.14
N ILE A 70 -3.63 -0.48 -0.79
CA ILE A 70 -2.40 -1.23 -0.52
C ILE A 70 -1.25 -0.28 -0.16
N LEU A 71 -1.13 0.85 -0.86
CA LEU A 71 -0.11 1.86 -0.58
C LEU A 71 -0.29 2.48 0.82
N GLU A 72 -1.53 2.80 1.20
CA GLU A 72 -1.89 3.33 2.53
C GLU A 72 -1.50 2.33 3.63
N ASN A 73 -1.86 1.05 3.48
CA ASN A 73 -1.53 0.01 4.45
C ASN A 73 -0.02 -0.29 4.52
N LEU A 74 0.71 -0.21 3.40
CA LEU A 74 2.18 -0.30 3.42
C LEU A 74 2.81 0.89 4.15
N ALA A 75 2.27 2.10 3.94
CA ALA A 75 2.74 3.29 4.62
C ALA A 75 2.57 3.16 6.15
N GLU A 76 1.36 2.82 6.59
CA GLU A 76 1.05 2.60 8.00
C GLU A 76 1.93 1.49 8.58
N GLY A 77 1.99 0.33 7.93
CA GLY A 77 2.71 -0.81 8.47
C GLY A 77 4.24 -0.61 8.52
N PHE A 78 4.86 0.05 7.53
CA PHE A 78 6.30 0.36 7.60
C PHE A 78 6.61 1.38 8.69
N CYS A 79 5.81 2.45 8.81
CA CYS A 79 6.00 3.47 9.83
C CYS A 79 5.71 2.91 11.24
N GLY A 80 4.64 2.14 11.39
CA GLY A 80 4.27 1.49 12.65
C GLY A 80 5.31 0.47 13.11
N TYR A 81 5.84 -0.37 12.20
CA TYR A 81 6.90 -1.31 12.55
C TYR A 81 8.19 -0.61 12.97
N ALA A 82 8.59 0.45 12.23
CA ALA A 82 9.77 1.23 12.57
C ALA A 82 9.63 1.88 13.95
N PHE A 83 8.48 2.49 14.23
CA PHE A 83 8.16 3.13 15.50
C PHE A 83 8.18 2.15 16.67
N SER A 84 7.42 1.06 16.55
CA SER A 84 7.19 0.16 17.67
C SER A 84 8.41 -0.70 18.04
N PHE A 85 9.30 -0.99 17.08
CA PHE A 85 10.34 -2.02 17.28
C PHE A 85 11.77 -1.59 16.95
N LEU A 86 11.99 -0.50 16.21
CA LEU A 86 13.32 -0.16 15.70
C LEU A 86 13.84 1.23 16.09
N GLU A 87 12.96 2.20 16.36
CA GLU A 87 13.38 3.61 16.51
C GLU A 87 14.43 3.80 17.62
N ASP A 88 14.22 3.17 18.76
CA ASP A 88 15.09 3.31 19.93
C ASP A 88 16.40 2.49 19.83
N THR A 89 16.38 1.36 19.10
CA THR A 89 17.47 0.37 19.09
C THR A 89 18.30 0.39 17.81
N GLU A 90 17.67 0.67 16.67
CA GLU A 90 18.25 0.67 15.33
C GLU A 90 17.82 1.92 14.53
N PRO A 91 18.13 3.15 14.99
CA PRO A 91 17.57 4.39 14.43
C PRO A 91 17.86 4.58 12.93
N GLY A 92 19.02 4.12 12.44
CA GLY A 92 19.34 4.15 11.00
C GLY A 92 18.44 3.23 10.17
N ARG A 93 18.11 2.05 10.72
CA ARG A 93 17.19 1.10 10.09
C ARG A 93 15.75 1.62 10.16
N ALA A 94 15.33 2.17 11.30
CA ALA A 94 14.04 2.83 11.46
C ALA A 94 13.84 3.98 10.45
N SER A 95 14.83 4.88 10.35
CA SER A 95 14.81 6.00 9.38
C SER A 95 14.62 5.52 7.94
N SER A 96 15.30 4.43 7.56
CA SER A 96 15.16 3.83 6.22
C SER A 96 13.76 3.26 5.96
N LEU A 97 13.10 2.69 6.98
CA LEU A 97 11.73 2.19 6.87
C LEU A 97 10.70 3.31 6.88
N TYR A 98 10.88 4.37 7.68
CA TYR A 98 10.05 5.57 7.61
C TYR A 98 10.08 6.22 6.23
N ALA A 99 11.28 6.35 5.65
CA ALA A 99 11.42 6.90 4.30
C ALA A 99 10.60 6.08 3.29
N ARG A 100 10.64 4.74 3.40
CA ARG A 100 9.86 3.84 2.55
C ARG A 100 8.35 3.98 2.76
N GLY A 101 7.90 4.04 4.03
CA GLY A 101 6.48 4.25 4.36
C GLY A 101 5.97 5.59 3.82
N LYS A 102 6.76 6.66 3.97
CA LYS A 102 6.49 7.98 3.41
C LYS A 102 6.34 7.96 1.89
N ASP A 103 7.20 7.22 1.18
CA ASP A 103 7.13 7.12 -0.28
C ASP A 103 5.83 6.42 -0.74
N TYR A 104 5.36 5.41 -0.01
CA TYR A 104 4.06 4.79 -0.28
C TYR A 104 2.89 5.74 0.01
N ALA A 105 2.91 6.44 1.15
CA ALA A 105 1.89 7.44 1.48
C ALA A 105 1.80 8.52 0.40
N LEU A 106 2.93 9.08 -0.04
CA LEU A 106 2.95 10.08 -1.09
C LEU A 106 2.33 9.57 -2.40
N ARG A 107 2.64 8.34 -2.80
CA ARG A 107 2.03 7.72 -3.98
C ARG A 107 0.52 7.57 -3.82
N ALA A 108 0.05 7.09 -2.66
CA ALA A 108 -1.38 7.00 -2.38
C ALA A 108 -2.06 8.37 -2.46
N THR A 109 -1.45 9.39 -1.85
CA THR A 109 -1.98 10.76 -1.88
C THR A 109 -2.07 11.29 -3.32
N ILE A 110 -1.05 11.11 -4.15
CA ILE A 110 -1.10 11.50 -5.57
C ILE A 110 -2.26 10.81 -6.29
N ILE A 111 -2.45 9.49 -6.08
CA ILE A 111 -3.52 8.72 -6.72
C ILE A 111 -4.92 9.19 -6.25
N ARG A 112 -5.10 9.46 -4.96
CA ARG A 112 -6.39 9.89 -4.39
C ARG A 112 -6.76 11.30 -4.80
N THR A 113 -5.78 12.18 -4.91
CA THR A 113 -5.98 13.64 -5.02
C THR A 113 -5.74 14.19 -6.43
N GLY A 114 -5.01 13.45 -7.27
CA GLY A 114 -4.53 13.91 -8.58
C GLY A 114 -3.44 15.00 -8.52
N ARG A 115 -3.01 15.43 -7.32
CA ARG A 115 -1.97 16.46 -7.16
C ARG A 115 -0.61 15.79 -7.13
N GLU A 116 0.32 16.22 -7.98
CA GLU A 116 1.66 15.63 -8.06
C GLU A 116 2.68 16.30 -7.12
N LYS A 117 2.51 17.61 -6.84
CA LYS A 117 3.43 18.41 -6.04
C LYS A 117 2.93 18.57 -4.62
N TRP A 118 3.42 17.70 -3.75
CA TRP A 118 3.14 17.72 -2.31
C TRP A 118 4.36 18.13 -1.48
N GLN A 119 5.57 17.91 -1.99
CA GLN A 119 6.81 18.12 -1.24
C GLN A 119 7.10 19.59 -0.92
N ASP A 120 6.54 20.51 -1.70
CA ASP A 120 6.76 21.95 -1.58
C ASP A 120 5.74 22.63 -0.64
N LEU A 121 4.73 21.89 -0.17
CA LEU A 121 3.67 22.43 0.68
C LEU A 121 4.14 22.51 2.14
N SER A 122 3.85 23.62 2.80
CA SER A 122 3.90 23.69 4.27
C SER A 122 2.89 22.72 4.89
N LEU A 123 3.06 22.37 6.17
CA LEU A 123 2.14 21.46 6.88
C LEU A 123 0.68 21.96 6.85
N ASP A 124 0.46 23.27 6.97
CA ASP A 124 -0.88 23.86 6.92
C ASP A 124 -1.51 23.77 5.52
N GLU A 125 -0.70 23.93 4.47
CA GLU A 125 -1.14 23.76 3.08
C GLU A 125 -1.42 22.29 2.77
N TRP A 126 -0.59 21.39 3.29
CA TRP A 126 -0.80 19.94 3.26
C TRP A 126 -2.15 19.56 3.90
N SER A 127 -2.40 20.03 5.13
CA SER A 127 -3.62 19.74 5.87
C SER A 127 -4.88 20.25 5.15
N ARG A 128 -4.81 21.47 4.58
CA ARG A 128 -5.91 22.02 3.77
C ARG A 128 -6.16 21.18 2.51
N ALA A 129 -5.10 20.82 1.78
CA ALA A 129 -5.22 20.05 0.55
C ALA A 129 -5.77 18.63 0.78
N LEU A 130 -5.47 18.00 1.92
CA LEU A 130 -6.04 16.69 2.27
C LEU A 130 -7.55 16.77 2.55
N LYS A 131 -8.00 17.80 3.26
CA LYS A 131 -9.43 18.00 3.59
C LYS A 131 -10.33 18.22 2.38
N GLU A 132 -9.76 18.58 1.23
CA GLU A 132 -10.51 18.74 -0.02
C GLU A 132 -10.79 17.40 -0.72
N VAL A 133 -10.17 16.30 -0.26
CA VAL A 133 -10.22 14.98 -0.92
C VAL A 133 -10.90 13.90 -0.05
N GLU A 134 -11.16 14.18 1.23
CA GLU A 134 -12.08 13.42 2.10
C GLU A 134 -13.55 13.73 1.79
#